data_AF-Q8GAT7-F1
#
_entry.id   AF-Q8GAT7-F1
#
_cell.length_a   1.000
_cell.length_b   1.000
_cell.length_c   1.000
_cell.angle_alpha   90.00
_cell.angle_beta   90.00
_cell.angle_gamma   90.00
#
_symmetry.space_group_name_H-M   'P 1'
#
loop_
_entity.id
_entity.type
_entity.pdbx_description
1 polymer ?
#
loop_
_entity_poly.entity_id
_entity_poly.type
_entity_poly.pdbx_seq_one_letter_code
_entity_poly.pdbx_strand_id
1 'polypeptide(L)' 'MAQREWVEKDFYKELGVSSDASEKEIKSAYRKLASELHPDRNPNNPTAADRFKAVSEAYSVLSDEAKRKEYDETR' A
#
# COMPACT_ATOMS: atom_id res chain seq x y z
N MET A 1 -14.18 -5.31 13.04
CA MET A 1 -13.88 -6.42 12.11
C MET A 1 -12.77 -6.09 11.09
N ALA A 2 -12.31 -4.84 10.97
CA ALA A 2 -11.22 -4.47 10.03
C ALA A 2 -9.83 -5.07 10.39
N GLN A 3 -9.53 -5.33 11.67
CA GLN A 3 -8.24 -5.85 12.11
C GLN A 3 -7.90 -7.25 11.55
N ARG A 4 -8.89 -8.09 11.22
CA ARG A 4 -8.63 -9.42 10.63
C ARG A 4 -8.15 -9.34 9.17
N GLU A 5 -8.47 -8.24 8.48
CA GLU A 5 -8.17 -8.11 7.05
C GLU A 5 -6.72 -7.71 6.77
N TRP A 6 -6.00 -7.19 7.77
CA TRP A 6 -4.60 -6.80 7.63
C TRP A 6 -3.62 -7.95 7.83
N VAL A 7 -3.96 -8.92 8.68
CA VAL A 7 -3.09 -10.07 9.04
C VAL A 7 -2.69 -10.89 7.81
N GLU A 8 -3.57 -10.98 6.80
CA GLU A 8 -3.29 -11.74 5.58
C GLU A 8 -2.61 -10.90 4.48
N LYS A 9 -2.43 -9.59 4.68
CA LYS A 9 -1.88 -8.68 3.68
C LYS A 9 -0.47 -8.26 4.03
N ASP A 10 0.42 -8.26 3.03
CA ASP A 10 1.76 -7.70 3.17
C ASP A 10 1.83 -6.33 2.50
N PHE A 11 1.46 -5.28 3.23
CA PHE A 11 1.44 -3.91 2.73
C PHE A 11 2.82 -3.40 2.28
N TYR A 12 3.91 -3.89 2.89
CA TYR A 12 5.26 -3.51 2.48
C TYR A 12 5.58 -4.10 1.11
N LYS A 13 5.22 -5.36 0.89
CA LYS A 13 5.34 -6.02 -0.41
C LYS A 13 4.44 -5.41 -1.47
N GLU A 14 3.21 -5.00 -1.15
CA GLU A 14 2.33 -4.31 -2.08
C GLU A 14 2.94 -2.99 -2.59
N LEU A 15 3.61 -2.25 -1.69
CA LEU A 15 4.38 -1.06 -2.04
C LEU A 15 5.75 -1.36 -2.65
N GLY A 16 6.21 -2.62 -2.61
CA GLY A 16 7.54 -3.02 -3.06
C GLY A 16 8.68 -2.41 -2.24
N VAL A 17 8.42 -2.15 -0.96
CA VAL A 17 9.42 -1.60 -0.01
C VAL A 17 9.71 -2.63 1.08
N SER A 18 10.81 -2.42 1.80
CA SER A 18 11.15 -3.24 2.96
C SER A 18 10.35 -2.83 4.20
N SER A 19 10.23 -3.73 5.19
CA SER A 19 9.52 -3.44 6.45
C SER A 19 10.20 -2.35 7.29
N ASP A 20 11.50 -2.14 7.09
CA ASP A 20 12.30 -1.08 7.70
C ASP A 20 12.23 0.24 6.92
N ALA A 21 11.47 0.30 5.82
CA ALA A 21 11.38 1.49 4.99
C ALA A 21 10.90 2.71 5.79
N SER A 22 11.56 3.84 5.53
CA SER A 22 11.17 5.14 6.07
C SER A 22 9.86 5.62 5.45
N GLU A 23 9.17 6.54 6.13
CA GLU A 23 7.96 7.19 5.59
C GLU A 23 8.21 7.84 4.22
N LYS A 24 9.41 8.38 4.02
CA LYS A 24 9.81 9.00 2.76
C LYS A 24 9.87 7.97 1.64
N GLU A 25 10.39 6.77 1.90
CA GLU A 25 10.45 5.68 0.94
C GLU A 25 9.06 5.14 0.63
N ILE A 26 8.23 4.91 1.65
CA ILE A 26 6.83 4.50 1.53
C ILE A 26 6.06 5.48 0.64
N LYS A 27 6.17 6.79 0.92
CA LYS A 27 5.53 7.85 0.14
C LYS A 27 6.05 7.94 -1.29
N SER A 28 7.35 7.74 -1.48
CA SER A 28 7.97 7.76 -2.81
C SER A 28 7.50 6.57 -3.66
N ALA A 29 7.51 5.37 -3.09
CA ALA A 29 7.05 4.15 -3.73
C ALA A 29 5.56 4.23 -4.11
N TYR A 30 4.72 4.69 -3.17
CA TYR A 30 3.30 4.93 -3.43
C TYR A 30 3.08 5.87 -4.61
N ARG A 31 3.74 7.03 -4.64
CA ARG A 31 3.56 8.00 -5.75
C ARG A 31 3.97 7.43 -7.10
N LYS A 32 5.05 6.64 -7.13
CA LYS A 32 5.52 5.98 -8.35
C LYS A 32 4.47 4.98 -8.85
N LEU A 33 4.04 4.06 -7.98
CA LEU A 33 3.04 3.05 -8.31
C LEU A 33 1.68 3.67 -8.66
N ALA A 34 1.23 4.67 -7.92
CA ALA A 34 -0.02 5.38 -8.19
C ALA A 34 -0.01 6.04 -9.57
N SER A 35 1.13 6.61 -9.97
CA SER A 35 1.29 7.19 -11.31
C SER A 35 1.36 6.11 -12.40
N GLU A 36 1.96 4.95 -12.13
CA GLU A 36 2.04 3.82 -13.07
C GLU A 36 0.70 3.11 -13.27
N LEU A 37 -0.08 3.00 -12.20
CA LEU A 37 -1.36 2.28 -12.14
C LEU A 37 -2.58 3.19 -12.34
N HIS A 38 -2.38 4.49 -12.51
CA HIS A 38 -3.46 5.47 -12.63
C HIS A 38 -4.46 5.09 -13.73
N PRO A 39 -5.79 5.21 -13.50
CA PRO A 39 -6.81 4.85 -14.47
C PRO A 39 -6.68 5.64 -15.78
N ASP A 40 -6.27 6.91 -15.74
CA ASP A 40 -6.05 7.71 -16.96
C ASP A 40 -4.99 7.09 -17.89
N ARG A 41 -3.97 6.42 -17.33
CA ARG A 41 -2.92 5.73 -18.12
C ARG A 41 -3.31 4.29 -18.44
N ASN A 42 -4.28 3.74 -17.71
CA ASN A 42 -4.70 2.35 -17.76
C ASN A 42 -6.23 2.20 -17.87
N PRO A 43 -6.90 2.88 -18.81
CA PRO A 43 -8.37 3.07 -18.77
C PRO A 43 -9.18 1.77 -18.88
N ASN A 44 -8.58 0.70 -19.43
CA ASN A 44 -9.24 -0.60 -19.64
C ASN A 44 -8.47 -1.76 -18.99
N ASN A 45 -7.63 -1.48 -17.99
CA ASN A 45 -6.84 -2.51 -17.31
C ASN A 45 -7.38 -2.77 -15.89
N PRO A 46 -8.27 -3.76 -15.70
CA PRO A 46 -8.81 -4.08 -14.39
C PRO A 46 -7.71 -4.49 -13.39
N THR A 47 -6.65 -5.16 -13.87
CA THR A 47 -5.50 -5.52 -13.04
C THR A 47 -4.77 -4.29 -12.50
N ALA A 48 -4.67 -3.22 -13.28
CA ALA A 48 -4.07 -1.97 -12.81
C ALA A 48 -4.95 -1.31 -11.73
N ALA A 49 -6.28 -1.36 -11.89
CA ALA A 49 -7.22 -0.83 -10.91
C ALA A 49 -7.18 -1.61 -9.58
N ASP A 50 -7.11 -2.94 -9.64
CA ASP A 50 -7.01 -3.78 -8.43
C ASP A 50 -5.69 -3.56 -7.70
N ARG A 51 -4.58 -3.47 -8.45
CA ARG A 51 -3.27 -3.16 -7.87
C ARG A 51 -3.21 -1.74 -7.31
N PHE A 52 -3.86 -0.77 -7.96
CA PHE A 52 -3.96 0.60 -7.45
C PHE A 52 -4.68 0.63 -6.10
N LYS A 53 -5.80 -0.11 -5.96
CA LYS A 53 -6.51 -0.24 -4.68
C LYS A 53 -5.62 -0.85 -3.60
N ALA A 54 -4.91 -1.95 -3.89
CA ALA A 54 -4.01 -2.60 -2.94
C ALA A 54 -2.89 -1.65 -2.46
N VAL A 55 -2.27 -0.93 -3.40
CA VAL A 55 -1.21 0.06 -3.13
C VAL A 55 -1.74 1.26 -2.33
N SER A 56 -2.95 1.74 -2.62
CA SER A 56 -3.60 2.82 -1.86
C SER A 56 -3.97 2.39 -0.45
N GLU A 57 -4.47 1.17 -0.27
CA GLU A 57 -4.75 0.60 1.05
C GLU A 57 -3.46 0.48 1.87
N ALA A 58 -2.43 -0.12 1.30
CA ALA A 58 -1.11 -0.26 1.93
C ALA A 58 -0.54 1.09 2.37
N TYR A 59 -0.58 2.09 1.50
CA TYR A 59 -0.14 3.45 1.84
C TYR A 59 -1.00 4.07 2.95
N SER A 60 -2.32 3.89 2.96
CA SER A 60 -3.21 4.46 3.97
C SER A 60 -2.94 3.96 5.40
N VAL A 61 -2.33 2.76 5.51
CA VAL A 61 -1.91 2.15 6.78
C VAL A 61 -0.47 2.51 7.09
N LEU A 62 0.46 2.31 6.15
CA LEU A 62 1.89 2.48 6.38
C LEU A 62 2.36 3.94 6.44
N SER A 63 1.57 4.88 5.92
CA SER A 63 1.88 6.32 5.99
C SER A 63 1.48 6.99 7.30
N ASP A 64 0.67 6.30 8.13
CA ASP A 64 0.23 6.77 9.43
C ASP A 64 0.97 5.96 10.50
N GLU A 65 1.79 6.61 11.30
CA GLU A 65 2.63 5.95 12.31
C GLU A 65 1.82 5.11 13.31
N ALA A 66 0.64 5.59 13.72
CA ALA A 66 -0.21 4.87 14.66
C ALA A 66 -0.80 3.61 14.02
N LYS A 67 -1.29 3.70 12.78
CA LYS A 67 -1.83 2.54 12.05
C LYS A 67 -0.73 1.57 11.64
N ARG A 68 0.43 2.06 11.23
CA ARG A 68 1.60 1.25 10.91
C ARG A 68 2.03 0.42 12.11
N LYS A 69 2.06 1.04 13.31
CA LYS A 69 2.37 0.32 14.54
C LYS A 69 1.33 -0.76 14.85
N GLU A 70 0.04 -0.44 14.76
CA GLU A 70 -1.02 -1.43 14.96
C GLU A 70 -0.94 -2.58 13.95
N TYR A 71 -0.64 -2.27 12.68
CA TYR A 71 -0.41 -3.27 11.64
C TYR A 71 0.81 -4.14 11.95
N ASP A 72 1.94 -3.54 12.33
CA ASP A 72 3.17 -4.26 12.66
C ASP A 72 3.02 -5.13 13.93
N GLU A 73 2.14 -4.77 14.86
CA GLU A 73 1.79 -5.57 16.04
C GLU A 73 0.84 -6.74 15.73
N THR A 74 0.09 -6.69 14.62
CA THR A 74 -0.98 -7.66 14.31
C THR A 74 -0.72 -8.56 13.10
N ARG A 75 0.24 -8.22 12.24
CA ARG A 75 0.63 -8.99 11.04
C ARG A 75 1.45 -10.26 11.33
#